data_AF-A0A9W3Z1H2-F1
#
_entry.id   AF-A0A9W3Z1H2-F1
#
_cell.length_a   1.000
_cell.length_b   1.000
_cell.length_c   1.000
_cell.angle_alpha   90.00
_cell.angle_beta   90.00
_cell.angle_gamma   90.00
#
_symmetry.space_group_name_H-M   'P 1'
#
loop_
_entity.id
_entity.type
_entity.pdbx_description
1 polymer ?
#
loop_
_entity_poly.entity_id
_entity_poly.type
_entity_poly.pdbx_seq_one_letter_code
_entity_poly.pdbx_strand_id
1 'polypeptide(L)'
;MRNLRFKKDDFLFIRTTYPSLFIKFKNSYEENGIVNVPMQNERDYDYYFDIVGDYIATSLNEVGELNEDGLRLEAAWDYADWSQE
;
A
#
# COMPACT_ATOMS: atom_id res chain seq x y z
N MET A 1 15.01 -10.16 -1.13
CA MET A 1 13.83 -9.36 -0.77
C MET A 1 12.66 -9.83 -1.61
N ARG A 2 11.45 -9.84 -1.05
CA ARG A 2 10.22 -10.22 -1.76
C ARG A 2 9.47 -8.99 -2.24
N ASN A 3 8.64 -9.14 -3.27
CA ASN A 3 7.75 -8.08 -3.71
C ASN A 3 6.67 -7.81 -2.65
N LEU A 4 6.21 -6.56 -2.53
CA LEU A 4 4.91 -6.29 -1.94
C LEU A 4 3.84 -6.71 -2.96
N ARG A 5 2.79 -7.39 -2.50
CA ARG A 5 1.78 -7.99 -3.38
C ARG A 5 0.39 -7.49 -3.04
N PHE A 6 -0.10 -6.53 -3.81
CA PHE A 6 -1.44 -5.97 -3.63
C PHE A 6 -2.47 -6.74 -4.45
N LYS A 7 -3.69 -6.87 -3.94
CA LYS A 7 -4.83 -7.23 -4.81
C LYS A 7 -5.03 -6.10 -5.82
N LYS A 8 -5.45 -6.44 -7.03
CA LYS A 8 -5.73 -5.46 -8.09
C LYS A 8 -6.67 -4.35 -7.63
N ASP A 9 -7.74 -4.70 -6.93
CA ASP A 9 -8.74 -3.74 -6.46
C ASP A 9 -8.20 -2.82 -5.37
N ASP A 10 -7.30 -3.32 -4.51
CA ASP A 10 -6.64 -2.51 -3.49
C ASP A 10 -5.66 -1.53 -4.13
N PHE A 11 -4.89 -1.98 -5.12
CA PHE A 11 -3.99 -1.12 -5.86
C PHE A 11 -4.73 -0.06 -6.68
N LEU A 12 -5.90 -0.39 -7.23
CA LEU A 12 -6.79 0.55 -7.90
C LEU A 12 -7.36 1.58 -6.91
N PHE A 13 -7.79 1.15 -5.73
CA PHE A 13 -8.24 2.03 -4.65
C PHE A 13 -7.14 3.02 -4.25
N ILE A 14 -5.91 2.55 -4.04
CA ILE A 14 -4.76 3.43 -3.74
C ILE A 14 -4.54 4.44 -4.86
N ARG A 15 -4.64 4.02 -6.13
CA ARG A 15 -4.51 4.91 -7.28
C ARG A 15 -5.57 6.02 -7.30
N THR A 16 -6.81 5.70 -6.96
CA THR A 16 -7.93 6.65 -7.04
C THR A 16 -8.01 7.56 -5.81
N THR A 17 -7.80 7.00 -4.63
CA THR A 17 -8.03 7.68 -3.34
C THR A 17 -6.76 8.36 -2.83
N TYR A 18 -5.59 7.75 -3.08
CA TYR A 18 -4.29 8.25 -2.63
C TYR A 18 -3.31 8.42 -3.80
N PRO A 19 -3.61 9.25 -4.82
CA PRO A 19 -2.79 9.35 -6.02
C PRO A 19 -1.34 9.76 -5.72
N SER A 20 -1.12 10.59 -4.69
CA SER A 20 0.21 11.01 -4.23
C SER A 20 1.03 9.89 -3.58
N LEU A 21 0.37 8.93 -2.93
CA LEU A 21 0.99 7.70 -2.43
C LEU A 21 1.25 6.73 -3.58
N PHE A 22 0.27 6.57 -4.48
CA PHE A 22 0.36 5.67 -5.63
C PHE A 22 1.62 5.90 -6.47
N ILE A 23 1.93 7.17 -6.79
CA ILE A 23 3.12 7.51 -7.58
C ILE A 23 4.46 7.18 -6.89
N LYS A 24 4.45 6.84 -5.60
CA LYS A 24 5.64 6.40 -4.87
C LYS A 24 5.97 4.94 -5.14
N PHE A 25 4.99 4.09 -5.44
CA PHE A 25 5.20 2.69 -5.81
C PHE A 25 5.87 2.59 -7.19
N LYS A 26 7.17 2.33 -7.21
CA LYS A 26 7.96 2.26 -8.44
C LYS A 26 7.95 0.87 -9.06
N ASN A 27 7.99 0.83 -10.39
CA ASN A 27 8.16 -0.40 -11.18
C ASN A 27 7.13 -1.50 -10.89
N SER A 28 5.90 -1.11 -10.51
CA SER A 28 4.84 -2.08 -10.25
C SER A 28 4.38 -2.78 -11.53
N TYR A 29 4.05 -4.07 -11.43
CA TYR A 29 3.54 -4.86 -12.55
C TYR A 29 2.44 -5.82 -12.09
N GLU A 30 1.51 -6.13 -12.98
CA GLU A 30 0.43 -7.08 -12.71
C GLU A 30 0.80 -8.47 -13.22
N GLU A 31 0.63 -9.49 -12.38
CA GLU A 31 0.77 -10.90 -12.74
C GLU A 31 -0.34 -11.70 -12.04
N ASN A 32 -1.12 -12.48 -12.80
CA ASN A 32 -2.20 -13.33 -12.28
C ASN A 32 -3.19 -12.60 -11.34
N GLY A 33 -3.51 -11.33 -11.63
CA GLY A 33 -4.44 -10.52 -10.83
C GLY A 33 -3.85 -9.94 -9.53
N ILE A 34 -2.55 -10.13 -9.30
CA ILE A 34 -1.80 -9.53 -8.20
C ILE A 34 -0.90 -8.43 -8.77
N VAL A 35 -0.88 -7.27 -8.12
CA VAL A 35 0.07 -6.20 -8.43
C VAL A 35 1.29 -6.35 -7.55
N ASN A 36 2.42 -6.62 -8.19
CA ASN A 36 3.72 -6.76 -7.55
C ASN A 36 4.44 -5.41 -7.55
N VAL A 37 4.94 -4.98 -6.39
CA VAL A 37 5.88 -3.87 -6.25
C VAL A 37 7.25 -4.46 -5.88
N PRO A 38 8.26 -4.39 -6.77
CA PRO A 38 9.57 -4.97 -6.51
C PRO A 38 10.33 -4.29 -5.37
N MET A 39 10.76 -5.07 -4.37
CA MET A 39 11.68 -4.60 -3.33
C MET A 39 13.11 -5.07 -3.66
N GLN A 40 14.03 -4.14 -3.89
CA GLN A 40 15.42 -4.50 -4.22
C GLN A 40 16.24 -4.74 -2.95
N ASN A 41 15.92 -4.04 -1.87
CA ASN A 41 16.64 -4.09 -0.61
C ASN A 41 15.72 -3.69 0.56
N GLU A 42 16.21 -3.85 1.80
CA GLU A 42 15.45 -3.50 3.01
C GLU A 42 15.08 -2.02 3.08
N ARG A 43 15.90 -1.10 2.54
CA ARG A 43 15.56 0.34 2.55
C ARG A 43 14.37 0.67 1.67
N ASP A 44 14.12 -0.09 0.60
CA ASP A 44 12.90 0.07 -0.19
C ASP A 44 11.69 -0.27 0.68
N TYR A 45 11.78 -1.37 1.44
CA TYR A 45 10.71 -1.77 2.37
C TYR A 45 10.49 -0.72 3.45
N ASP A 46 11.55 -0.30 4.15
CA ASP A 46 11.46 0.72 5.20
C ASP A 46 10.83 2.02 4.67
N TYR A 47 11.23 2.43 3.46
CA TYR A 47 10.64 3.59 2.78
C TYR A 47 9.13 3.42 2.56
N TYR A 48 8.68 2.26 2.06
CA TYR A 48 7.25 2.03 1.84
C TYR A 48 6.46 1.89 3.14
N PHE A 49 7.04 1.24 4.15
CA PHE A 49 6.45 1.10 5.48
C PHE A 49 6.19 2.47 6.10
N ASP A 50 7.20 3.35 6.11
CA ASP A 50 7.09 4.70 6.67
C ASP A 50 6.03 5.53 5.95
N ILE A 51 6.10 5.62 4.61
CA ILE A 51 5.14 6.47 3.87
C ILE A 51 3.72 5.92 3.94
N VAL A 52 3.50 4.60 3.93
CA VAL A 52 2.14 4.06 4.02
C VAL A 52 1.58 4.32 5.42
N GLY A 53 2.40 4.17 6.46
CA GLY A 53 2.06 4.53 7.83
C GLY A 53 1.63 5.98 7.98
N ASP A 54 2.34 6.93 7.36
CA ASP A 54 1.97 8.36 7.38
C ASP A 54 0.59 8.63 6.76
N TYR A 55 0.27 7.95 5.64
CA TYR A 55 -1.04 8.10 5.00
C TYR A 55 -2.17 7.47 5.81
N ILE A 56 -1.91 6.33 6.48
CA ILE A 56 -2.86 5.72 7.40
C ILE A 56 -3.10 6.67 8.58
N ALA A 57 -2.04 7.14 9.24
CA ALA A 57 -2.11 8.02 10.40
C ALA A 57 -2.82 9.36 10.13
N THR A 58 -2.85 9.82 8.88
CA THR A 58 -3.53 11.05 8.48
C THR A 58 -4.94 10.83 7.93
N SER A 59 -5.37 9.58 7.72
CA SER A 59 -6.70 9.22 7.22
C SER A 59 -7.70 9.09 8.37
N LEU A 60 -7.96 10.20 9.06
CA LEU A 60 -8.82 10.25 10.24
C LEU A 60 -10.23 10.78 9.94
N ASN A 61 -11.20 10.36 10.74
CA ASN A 61 -12.55 10.93 10.82
C ASN A 61 -12.59 12.12 11.80
N GLU A 62 -13.78 12.70 12.00
CA GLU A 62 -13.96 13.88 12.87
C GLU A 62 -13.64 13.63 14.35
N VAL A 63 -13.65 12.37 14.80
CA VAL A 63 -13.34 11.99 16.18
C VAL A 63 -11.90 11.49 16.36
N GLY A 64 -11.08 11.56 15.31
CA GLY A 64 -9.65 11.19 15.37
C GLY A 64 -9.37 9.69 15.25
N GLU A 65 -10.34 8.89 14.78
CA GLU A 65 -10.16 7.47 14.45
C GLU A 65 -9.94 7.30 12.94
N LEU A 66 -9.42 6.16 12.49
CA LEU A 66 -9.31 5.88 11.06
C LEU A 66 -10.68 5.97 10.37
N ASN A 67 -10.74 6.71 9.27
CA ASN A 67 -11.90 6.73 8.41
C ASN A 67 -11.93 5.48 7.50
N GLU A 68 -13.00 5.31 6.71
CA GLU A 68 -13.18 4.14 5.85
C GLU A 68 -12.01 3.93 4.87
N ASP A 69 -11.48 5.02 4.31
CA ASP A 69 -10.35 4.97 3.39
C ASP A 69 -9.06 4.55 4.12
N GLY A 70 -8.83 5.07 5.33
CA GLY A 70 -7.69 4.72 6.18
C GLY A 70 -7.69 3.24 6.58
N LEU A 71 -8.84 2.71 7.01
CA LEU A 71 -9.02 1.28 7.32
C LEU A 71 -8.79 0.41 6.08
N ARG A 72 -9.23 0.85 4.91
CA ARG A 72 -9.03 0.12 3.66
C ARG A 72 -7.56 0.15 3.22
N LEU A 73 -6.86 1.26 3.43
CA LEU A 73 -5.42 1.36 3.14
C LEU A 73 -4.60 0.46 4.07
N GLU A 74 -4.94 0.43 5.37
CA GLU A 74 -4.32 -0.47 6.35
C GLU A 74 -4.52 -1.93 5.94
N ALA A 75 -5.75 -2.34 5.62
CA ALA A 75 -6.04 -3.71 5.17
C ALA A 75 -5.30 -4.07 3.85
N ALA A 76 -5.16 -3.12 2.93
CA ALA A 76 -4.40 -3.32 1.69
C ALA A 76 -2.90 -3.50 1.97
N TRP A 77 -2.35 -2.73 2.92
CA TRP A 77 -0.95 -2.87 3.35
C TRP A 77 -0.71 -4.19 4.07
N ASP A 78 -1.54 -4.57 5.02
CA ASP A 78 -1.43 -5.83 5.75
C ASP A 78 -1.43 -7.03 4.80
N TYR A 79 -2.30 -7.02 3.79
CA TYR A 79 -2.30 -8.05 2.76
C TYR A 79 -0.98 -8.06 1.95
N ALA A 80 -0.50 -6.88 1.55
CA ALA A 80 0.70 -6.76 0.74
C ALA A 80 1.98 -7.14 1.49
N ASP A 81 2.04 -6.84 2.79
CA ASP A 81 3.13 -7.24 3.67
C ASP A 81 3.05 -8.73 4.04
N TRP A 82 1.87 -9.30 4.30
CA TRP A 82 1.80 -10.69 4.76
C TRP A 82 1.79 -11.74 3.66
N SER A 83 1.32 -11.38 2.46
CA SER A 83 1.26 -12.36 1.37
C SER A 83 2.66 -12.82 0.94
N GLN A 84 2.85 -14.15 0.92
CA GLN A 84 4.06 -14.81 0.42
C GLN A 84 3.77 -15.41 -0.95
N GLU A 85 4.76 -15.38 -1.85
CA GLU A 85 4.72 -16.02 -3.18
C GLU A 85 4.32 -17.49 -3.13
#